data_AF-A0A954XJD7-F1
#
_entry.id   AF-A0A954XJD7-F1
#
_cell.length_a   1.000
_cell.length_b   1.000
_cell.length_c   1.000
_cell.angle_alpha   90.00
_cell.angle_beta   90.00
_cell.angle_gamma   90.00
#
_symmetry.space_group_name_H-M   'P 1'
#
loop_
_entity.id
_entity.type
_entity.pdbx_description
1 polymer ?
#
loop_
_entity_poly.entity_id
_entity_poly.type
_entity_poly.pdbx_seq_one_letter_code
_entity_poly.pdbx_strand_id
1 'polypeptide(L)'
;MSTPKSKNRWVDLFGSLGWPVLLGAAASVVFYALLFRGPLNIDIVRRYFASHPVAYFETGLFFVGFAALVLKLIEVIGQLATPSDLPLEQLARGGLDPGESGRLLDRLAEFPERFRQSYFGRRLFDALEFVERKSSAAGLDDELKYLADADVARQQESYALVRIVIWATPMLG
;
A
#
# COMPACT_ATOMS: atom_id res chain seq x y z
N MET A 1 4.31 21.73 -21.10
CA MET A 1 4.83 22.21 -19.79
C MET A 1 3.75 22.01 -18.74
N SER A 2 3.58 20.77 -18.28
CA SER A 2 2.67 20.41 -17.19
C SER A 2 3.47 20.45 -15.89
N THR A 3 3.11 21.37 -15.00
CA THR A 3 3.64 21.46 -13.65
C THR A 3 3.39 20.13 -12.90
N PRO A 4 4.39 19.55 -12.22
CA PRO A 4 4.12 18.40 -11.37
C PRO A 4 3.25 18.88 -10.21
N LYS A 5 2.00 18.40 -10.16
CA LYS A 5 1.11 18.60 -9.01
C LYS A 5 1.86 18.08 -7.78
N SER A 6 2.30 18.98 -6.90
CA SER A 6 2.81 18.61 -5.58
C SER A 6 1.65 18.00 -4.81
N LYS A 7 1.48 16.68 -4.95
CA LYS A 7 0.50 15.91 -4.19
C LYS A 7 0.91 16.06 -2.73
N ASN A 8 0.07 16.71 -1.92
CA ASN A 8 0.39 17.04 -0.53
C ASN A 8 0.66 15.74 0.23
N ARG A 9 1.94 15.40 0.46
CA ARG A 9 2.38 14.18 1.19
C ARG A 9 1.64 14.00 2.52
N TRP A 10 1.32 15.10 3.21
CA TRP A 10 0.53 15.09 4.43
C TRP A 10 -0.91 14.56 4.23
N VAL A 11 -1.57 14.91 3.13
CA VAL A 11 -2.93 14.43 2.82
C VAL A 11 -2.92 12.96 2.45
N ASP A 12 -1.91 12.51 1.70
CA ASP A 12 -1.74 11.08 1.37
C ASP A 12 -1.34 10.25 2.62
N LEU A 13 -0.56 10.84 3.54
CA LEU A 13 -0.23 10.24 4.85
C LEU A 13 -1.47 10.12 5.75
N PHE A 14 -2.27 11.19 5.88
CA PHE A 14 -3.53 11.13 6.62
C PHE A 14 -4.55 10.20 5.96
N GLY A 15 -4.56 10.08 4.63
CA GLY A 15 -5.40 9.12 3.92
C GLY A 15 -4.99 7.67 4.14
N SER A 16 -3.69 7.37 4.16
CA SER A 16 -3.16 6.00 4.32
C SER A 16 -3.05 5.54 5.76
N LEU A 17 -2.72 6.41 6.73
CA LEU A 17 -2.71 6.08 8.16
C LEU A 17 -4.07 6.31 8.83
N GLY A 18 -4.86 7.28 8.36
CA GLY A 18 -6.14 7.61 8.99
C GLY A 18 -7.15 6.47 8.87
N TRP A 19 -7.15 5.74 7.75
CA TRP A 19 -8.10 4.65 7.54
C TRP A 19 -7.92 3.46 8.51
N PRO A 20 -6.70 2.91 8.70
CA PRO A 20 -6.45 1.92 9.75
C PRO A 20 -6.82 2.38 11.16
N VAL A 21 -6.50 3.64 11.51
CA VAL A 21 -6.81 4.19 12.83
C VAL A 21 -8.32 4.30 13.04
N LEU A 22 -9.06 4.82 12.05
CA LEU A 22 -10.51 4.95 12.10
C LEU A 22 -11.20 3.59 12.17
N LEU A 23 -10.82 2.65 11.30
CA LEU A 23 -11.38 1.30 11.31
C LEU A 23 -11.05 0.55 12.61
N GLY A 24 -9.81 0.65 13.08
CA GLY A 24 -9.39 0.04 14.34
C GLY A 24 -10.10 0.62 15.55
N ALA A 25 -10.24 1.95 15.62
CA ALA A 25 -11.00 2.61 16.68
C ALA A 25 -12.48 2.20 16.65
N ALA A 26 -13.10 2.18 15.48
CA ALA A 26 -14.48 1.72 15.31
C ALA A 26 -14.64 0.25 15.74
N ALA A 27 -13.73 -0.63 15.32
CA ALA A 27 -13.73 -2.03 15.71
C ALA A 27 -13.56 -2.21 17.23
N SER A 28 -12.68 -1.42 17.87
CA SER A 28 -12.51 -1.41 19.32
C SER A 28 -13.77 -0.96 20.05
N VAL A 29 -14.45 0.10 19.58
CA VAL A 29 -15.73 0.55 20.15
C VAL A 29 -16.80 -0.55 20.03
N VAL A 30 -16.90 -1.20 18.87
CA VAL A 30 -17.83 -2.32 18.67
C VAL A 30 -17.50 -3.47 19.61
N PHE A 31 -16.22 -3.83 19.75
CA PHE A 31 -15.77 -4.86 20.68
C PHE A 31 -16.16 -4.55 22.13
N TYR A 32 -15.91 -3.32 22.61
CA TYR A 32 -16.31 -2.92 23.95
C TYR A 32 -17.84 -2.82 24.12
N ALA A 33 -18.59 -2.43 23.10
CA ALA A 33 -20.04 -2.48 23.12
C ALA A 33 -20.55 -3.92 23.30
N LEU A 34 -19.96 -4.88 22.57
CA LEU A 34 -20.26 -6.31 22.71
C LEU A 34 -19.80 -6.87 24.06
N LEU A 35 -18.71 -6.36 24.63
CA LEU A 35 -18.20 -6.75 25.95
C LEU A 35 -19.13 -6.33 27.08
N PHE A 36 -19.63 -5.09 27.05
CA PHE A 36 -20.44 -4.55 28.15
C PHE A 36 -21.93 -4.83 28.02
N ARG A 37 -22.46 -4.97 26.79
CA ARG A 37 -23.90 -5.11 26.52
C ARG A 37 -24.26 -6.34 25.67
N GLY A 38 -23.28 -7.06 25.15
CA GLY A 38 -23.47 -8.14 24.20
C GLY A 38 -23.10 -9.52 24.74
N PRO A 39 -22.98 -10.52 23.85
CA PRO A 39 -22.74 -11.92 24.20
C PRO A 39 -21.34 -12.17 24.77
N LEU A 40 -20.43 -11.19 24.66
CA LEU A 40 -19.06 -11.29 25.20
C LEU A 40 -18.97 -10.83 26.66
N ASN A 41 -20.09 -10.51 27.31
CA ASN A 41 -20.14 -10.14 28.72
C ASN A 41 -19.98 -11.35 29.65
N ILE A 42 -18.82 -12.00 29.57
CA ILE A 42 -18.39 -13.07 30.45
C ILE A 42 -17.26 -12.56 31.35
N ASP A 43 -17.24 -13.02 32.61
CA ASP A 43 -16.34 -12.49 33.64
C ASP A 43 -14.86 -12.55 33.24
N ILE A 44 -14.47 -13.62 32.53
CA ILE A 44 -13.08 -13.79 32.08
C ILE A 44 -12.68 -12.71 31.07
N VAL A 45 -13.48 -12.43 30.05
CA VAL A 45 -13.13 -11.46 29.01
C VAL A 45 -13.13 -10.04 29.59
N ARG A 46 -14.09 -9.72 30.46
CA ARG A 46 -14.11 -8.43 31.16
C ARG A 46 -12.87 -8.25 32.05
N ARG A 47 -12.43 -9.31 32.74
CA ARG A 47 -11.23 -9.27 33.58
C ARG A 47 -9.96 -9.03 32.76
N TYR A 48 -9.82 -9.62 31.58
CA TYR A 48 -8.63 -9.42 30.74
C TYR A 48 -8.65 -8.08 30.00
N PHE A 49 -9.78 -7.67 29.42
CA PHE A 49 -9.84 -6.52 28.51
C PHE A 49 -10.30 -5.21 29.16
N ALA A 50 -10.79 -5.25 30.40
CA ALA A 50 -11.41 -4.09 31.06
C ALA A 50 -10.98 -3.89 32.53
N SER A 51 -9.97 -4.62 33.03
CA SER A 51 -9.55 -4.53 34.44
C SER A 51 -8.72 -3.29 34.79
N HIS A 52 -8.03 -2.68 33.81
CA HIS A 52 -7.21 -1.50 34.04
C HIS A 52 -7.08 -0.65 32.76
N PRO A 53 -6.79 0.67 32.88
CA PRO A 53 -6.76 1.58 31.73
C PRO A 53 -5.82 1.12 30.60
N VAL A 54 -4.67 0.51 30.92
CA VAL A 54 -3.69 0.06 29.93
C VAL A 54 -4.27 -1.02 29.01
N ALA A 55 -5.07 -1.95 29.53
CA ALA A 55 -5.74 -2.97 28.73
C ALA A 55 -6.66 -2.37 27.64
N TYR A 56 -7.29 -1.21 27.91
CA TYR A 56 -8.09 -0.50 26.90
C TYR A 56 -7.24 0.06 25.77
N PHE A 57 -6.08 0.63 26.10
CA PHE A 57 -5.14 1.16 25.11
C PHE A 57 -4.52 0.04 24.28
N GLU A 58 -4.11 -1.07 24.91
CA GLU A 58 -3.53 -2.22 24.23
C GLU A 58 -4.52 -2.86 23.26
N THR A 59 -5.77 -3.07 23.70
CA THR A 59 -6.86 -3.58 22.85
C THR A 59 -7.13 -2.65 21.67
N GLY A 60 -7.14 -1.33 21.92
CA GLY A 60 -7.27 -0.33 20.87
C GLY A 60 -6.13 -0.40 19.85
N LEU A 61 -4.88 -0.43 20.31
CA LEU A 61 -3.71 -0.58 19.43
C LEU A 61 -3.75 -1.88 18.64
N PHE A 62 -4.20 -2.98 19.25
CA PHE A 62 -4.37 -4.27 18.58
C PHE A 62 -5.34 -4.14 17.39
N PHE A 63 -6.53 -3.56 17.60
CA PHE A 63 -7.50 -3.40 16.51
C PHE A 63 -6.98 -2.47 15.40
N VAL A 64 -6.24 -1.41 15.74
CA VAL A 64 -5.60 -0.52 14.76
C VAL A 64 -4.52 -1.26 13.96
N GLY A 65 -3.64 -2.00 14.63
CA GLY A 65 -2.63 -2.83 13.96
C GLY A 65 -3.25 -3.92 13.08
N PHE A 66 -4.29 -4.57 13.56
CA PHE A 66 -5.04 -5.58 12.82
C PHE A 66 -5.71 -4.99 11.57
N ALA A 67 -6.38 -3.83 11.69
CA ALA A 67 -6.97 -3.13 10.55
C ALA A 67 -5.90 -2.77 9.50
N ALA A 68 -4.74 -2.28 9.93
CA ALA A 68 -3.63 -1.97 9.03
C ALA A 68 -3.14 -3.22 8.26
N LEU A 69 -2.99 -4.34 8.95
CA LEU A 69 -2.60 -5.62 8.36
C LEU A 69 -3.65 -6.16 7.37
N VAL A 70 -4.94 -6.08 7.71
CA VAL A 70 -6.03 -6.52 6.83
C VAL A 70 -6.08 -5.69 5.55
N LEU A 71 -5.94 -4.37 5.65
CA LEU A 71 -5.90 -3.50 4.47
C LEU A 71 -4.71 -3.82 3.58
N LYS A 72 -3.53 -4.04 4.18
CA LYS A 72 -2.33 -4.49 3.45
C LYS A 72 -2.54 -5.85 2.80
N LEU A 73 -3.21 -6.79 3.47
CA LEU A 73 -3.52 -8.10 2.91
C LEU A 73 -4.45 -7.99 1.70
N ILE A 74 -5.48 -7.14 1.75
CA ILE A 74 -6.38 -6.88 0.61
C ILE A 74 -5.60 -6.29 -0.56
N GLU A 75 -4.68 -5.35 -0.30
CA GLU A 75 -3.82 -4.74 -1.31
C GLU A 75 -2.94 -5.80 -2.01
N VAL A 76 -2.27 -6.66 -1.22
CA VAL A 76 -1.42 -7.74 -1.73
C VAL A 76 -2.23 -8.76 -2.54
N ILE A 77 -3.40 -9.19 -2.04
CA ILE A 77 -4.27 -10.12 -2.76
C ILE A 77 -4.76 -9.49 -4.06
N GLY A 78 -5.12 -8.20 -4.06
CA GLY A 78 -5.50 -7.46 -5.27
C GLY A 78 -4.38 -7.42 -6.32
N GLN A 79 -3.13 -7.30 -5.87
CA GLN A 79 -1.96 -7.35 -6.75
C GLN A 79 -1.73 -8.76 -7.30
N LEU A 80 -1.77 -9.79 -6.45
CA LEU A 80 -1.59 -11.19 -6.87
C LEU A 80 -2.70 -11.69 -7.81
N ALA A 81 -3.91 -11.15 -7.66
CA ALA A 81 -5.05 -11.48 -8.52
C ALA A 81 -5.04 -10.71 -9.85
N THR A 82 -4.10 -9.79 -10.08
CA THR A 82 -3.99 -9.08 -11.35
C THR A 82 -3.37 -10.04 -12.39
N PRO A 83 -4.08 -10.39 -13.47
CA PRO A 83 -3.56 -11.30 -14.49
C PRO A 83 -2.24 -10.78 -15.06
N SER A 84 -1.22 -11.64 -15.06
CA SER A 84 0.09 -11.37 -15.65
C SER A 84 0.11 -11.48 -17.17
N ASP A 85 -1.04 -11.78 -17.78
CA ASP A 85 -1.25 -11.83 -19.24
C ASP A 85 -1.25 -10.41 -19.80
N LEU A 86 -0.07 -9.80 -19.76
CA LEU A 86 0.28 -8.72 -20.64
C LEU A 86 0.55 -9.34 -22.01
N PRO A 87 -0.21 -8.99 -23.05
CA PRO A 87 0.14 -9.30 -24.43
C PRO A 87 1.31 -8.40 -24.88
N LEU A 88 2.43 -8.48 -24.17
CA LEU A 88 3.76 -8.03 -24.63
C LEU A 88 4.37 -9.05 -25.61
N GLU A 89 3.65 -10.14 -25.91
CA GLU A 89 4.06 -11.34 -26.66
C GLU A 89 4.58 -11.11 -28.10
N GLN A 90 4.67 -9.88 -28.60
CA GLN A 90 5.31 -9.61 -29.90
C GLN A 90 6.32 -8.46 -29.87
N LEU A 91 6.84 -8.07 -28.70
CA LEU A 91 8.05 -7.25 -28.66
C LEU A 91 9.21 -8.12 -29.14
N ALA A 92 9.61 -7.87 -30.39
CA ALA A 92 10.63 -8.64 -31.10
C ALA A 92 11.84 -8.90 -30.20
N ARG A 93 12.35 -10.14 -30.22
CA ARG A 93 13.51 -10.59 -29.41
C ARG A 93 14.79 -9.75 -29.60
N GLY A 94 14.79 -8.75 -30.48
CA GLY A 94 15.87 -7.79 -30.74
C GLY A 94 15.72 -6.42 -30.06
N GLY A 95 14.70 -6.22 -29.21
CA GLY A 95 14.39 -4.91 -28.64
C GLY A 95 13.60 -4.03 -29.60
N LEU A 96 12.97 -2.97 -29.08
CA LEU A 96 12.29 -1.96 -29.89
C LEU A 96 13.13 -0.70 -30.00
N ASP A 97 12.94 -0.01 -31.11
CA ASP A 97 13.47 1.32 -31.28
C ASP A 97 12.90 2.26 -30.20
N PRO A 98 13.74 3.10 -29.55
CA PRO A 98 13.27 4.08 -28.57
C PRO A 98 12.15 4.99 -29.07
N GLY A 99 12.04 5.22 -30.39
CA GLY A 99 10.96 5.97 -31.02
C GLY A 99 9.58 5.29 -30.95
N GLU A 100 9.49 3.99 -30.66
CA GLU A 100 8.21 3.28 -30.46
C GLU A 100 7.67 3.39 -29.02
N SER A 101 8.42 4.00 -28.10
CA SER A 101 8.04 4.17 -26.68
C SER A 101 6.70 4.89 -26.49
N GLY A 102 6.41 5.93 -27.28
CA GLY A 102 5.12 6.64 -27.23
C GLY A 102 3.94 5.74 -27.55
N ARG A 103 4.05 4.90 -28.59
CA ARG A 103 3.00 3.94 -28.97
C ARG A 103 2.75 2.88 -27.89
N LEU A 104 3.81 2.49 -27.18
CA LEU A 104 3.73 1.57 -26.04
C LEU A 104 3.05 2.21 -24.83
N LEU A 105 3.35 3.48 -24.54
CA LEU A 105 2.69 4.25 -23.49
C LEU A 105 1.19 4.40 -23.75
N ASP A 106 0.80 4.72 -24.99
CA ASP A 106 -0.61 4.82 -25.38
C ASP A 106 -1.36 3.50 -25.17
N ARG A 107 -0.76 2.38 -25.60
CA ARG A 107 -1.33 1.05 -25.33
C ARG A 107 -1.44 0.78 -23.83
N LEU A 108 -0.43 1.13 -23.04
CA LEU A 108 -0.45 0.91 -21.60
C LEU A 108 -1.51 1.78 -20.90
N ALA A 109 -1.82 2.95 -21.46
CA ALA A 109 -2.88 3.82 -20.96
C ALA A 109 -4.29 3.22 -21.14
N GLU A 110 -4.47 2.34 -22.13
CA GLU A 110 -5.73 1.61 -22.38
C GLU A 110 -5.97 0.44 -21.40
N PHE A 111 -4.95 0.03 -20.63
CA PHE A 111 -5.09 -1.07 -19.68
C PHE A 111 -6.04 -0.72 -18.52
N PRO A 112 -6.66 -1.75 -17.90
CA PRO A 112 -7.51 -1.55 -16.73
C PRO A 112 -6.81 -0.74 -15.64
N GLU A 113 -7.57 0.12 -14.95
CA GLU A 113 -7.05 0.97 -13.89
C GLU A 113 -6.30 0.19 -12.81
N ARG A 114 -6.77 -1.03 -12.46
CA ARG A 114 -6.07 -1.93 -11.55
C ARG A 114 -4.64 -2.25 -11.98
N PHE A 115 -4.43 -2.51 -13.28
CA PHE A 115 -3.10 -2.76 -13.81
C PHE A 115 -2.23 -1.50 -13.77
N ARG A 116 -2.76 -0.36 -14.22
CA ARG A 116 -2.04 0.92 -14.22
C ARG A 116 -1.67 1.41 -12.81
N GLN A 117 -2.47 1.06 -11.81
CA GLN A 117 -2.21 1.37 -10.41
C GLN A 117 -1.31 0.33 -9.70
N SER A 118 -1.08 -0.84 -10.31
CA SER A 118 -0.16 -1.84 -9.77
C SER A 118 1.28 -1.32 -9.77
N TYR A 119 2.13 -1.87 -8.89
CA TYR A 119 3.55 -1.55 -8.87
C TYR A 119 4.22 -1.80 -10.22
N PHE A 120 3.89 -2.93 -10.85
CA PHE A 120 4.44 -3.27 -12.16
C PHE A 120 3.99 -2.28 -13.24
N GLY A 121 2.69 -1.95 -13.28
CA GLY A 121 2.15 -1.01 -14.27
C GLY A 121 2.73 0.39 -14.14
N ARG A 122 2.84 0.92 -12.91
CA ARG A 122 3.51 2.22 -12.68
C ARG A 122 4.97 2.19 -13.07
N ARG A 123 5.72 1.18 -12.62
CA ARG A 123 7.15 1.07 -12.94
C ARG A 123 7.39 0.94 -14.45
N LEU A 124 6.53 0.21 -15.15
CA LEU A 124 6.59 0.08 -16.61
C LEU A 124 6.27 1.40 -17.32
N PHE A 125 5.28 2.14 -16.83
CA PHE A 125 4.95 3.46 -17.35
C PHE A 125 6.09 4.45 -17.15
N ASP A 126 6.62 4.54 -15.92
CA ASP A 126 7.73 5.44 -15.56
C ASP A 126 8.99 5.12 -16.38
N ALA A 127 9.30 3.83 -16.60
CA ALA A 127 10.42 3.39 -17.42
C ALA A 127 10.25 3.75 -18.91
N LEU A 128 9.04 3.58 -19.47
CA LEU A 128 8.77 3.96 -20.86
C LEU A 128 8.75 5.48 -21.05
N GLU A 129 8.24 6.24 -20.08
CA GLU A 129 8.29 7.71 -20.06
C GLU A 129 9.74 8.21 -20.03
N PHE A 130 10.63 7.55 -19.28
CA PHE A 130 12.05 7.86 -19.30
C PHE A 130 12.67 7.68 -20.70
N VAL A 131 12.38 6.55 -21.36
CA VAL A 131 12.89 6.27 -22.71
C VAL A 131 12.34 7.25 -23.74
N GLU A 132 11.05 7.59 -23.65
CA GLU A 132 10.39 8.56 -24.53
C GLU A 132 11.02 9.95 -24.39
N ARG A 133 11.13 10.45 -23.15
CA ARG A 133 11.74 11.74 -22.84
C ARG A 133 13.21 11.84 -23.25
N LYS A 134 13.97 10.76 -23.14
CA LYS A 134 15.39 10.72 -23.52
C LYS A 134 15.58 10.39 -25.00
N SER A 135 14.53 9.91 -25.67
CA SER A 135 14.56 9.32 -27.02
C SER A 135 15.68 8.26 -27.17
N SER A 136 16.01 7.57 -26.08
CA SER A 136 17.11 6.61 -26.00
C SER A 136 16.92 5.67 -24.82
N ALA A 137 17.28 4.40 -25.01
CA ALA A 137 17.34 3.41 -23.93
C ALA A 137 18.63 3.50 -23.08
N ALA A 138 19.55 4.42 -23.39
CA ALA A 138 20.79 4.57 -22.64
C ALA A 138 20.52 4.95 -21.17
N GLY A 139 21.06 4.18 -20.22
CA GLY A 139 20.86 4.40 -18.79
C GLY A 139 19.50 3.93 -18.24
N LEU A 140 18.73 3.16 -19.02
CA LEU A 140 17.48 2.55 -18.56
C LEU A 140 17.72 1.60 -17.38
N ASP A 141 18.83 0.86 -17.34
CA ASP A 141 19.15 -0.05 -16.24
C ASP A 141 19.32 0.68 -14.90
N ASP A 142 20.00 1.83 -14.92
CA ASP A 142 20.18 2.67 -13.74
C ASP A 142 18.84 3.28 -13.28
N GLU A 143 18.00 3.70 -14.23
CA GLU A 143 16.65 4.20 -13.93
C GLU A 143 15.76 3.10 -13.32
N LEU A 144 15.77 1.88 -13.88
CA LEU A 144 15.02 0.75 -13.36
C LEU A 144 15.46 0.39 -11.94
N LYS A 145 16.77 0.45 -11.67
CA LYS A 145 17.31 0.27 -10.32
C LYS A 145 16.81 1.36 -9.37
N TYR A 146 16.87 2.63 -9.78
CA TYR A 146 16.36 3.75 -9.00
C TYR A 146 14.87 3.60 -8.68
N LEU A 147 14.04 3.23 -9.66
CA LEU A 147 12.62 3.00 -9.49
C LEU A 147 12.35 1.85 -8.51
N ALA A 148 13.11 0.77 -8.58
CA ALA A 148 13.01 -0.35 -7.64
C ALA A 148 13.36 0.07 -6.21
N ASP A 149 14.45 0.83 -6.01
CA ASP A 149 14.84 1.34 -4.69
C ASP A 149 13.78 2.30 -4.13
N ALA A 150 13.20 3.15 -4.97
CA ALA A 150 12.10 4.04 -4.60
C ALA A 150 10.84 3.27 -4.18
N ASP A 151 10.50 2.18 -4.88
CA ASP A 151 9.40 1.29 -4.50
C ASP A 151 9.64 0.61 -3.15
N VAL A 152 10.85 0.13 -2.90
CA VAL A 152 11.23 -0.46 -1.60
C VAL A 152 11.06 0.56 -0.48
N ALA A 153 11.53 1.80 -0.67
CA ALA A 153 11.38 2.87 0.31
C ALA A 153 9.90 3.17 0.61
N ARG A 154 9.05 3.23 -0.42
CA ARG A 154 7.60 3.41 -0.26
C ARG A 154 6.94 2.28 0.53
N GLN A 155 7.35 1.03 0.28
CA GLN A 155 6.83 -0.11 1.05
C GLN A 155 7.22 -0.02 2.52
N GLN A 156 8.49 0.31 2.82
CA GLN A 156 8.97 0.49 4.19
C GLN A 156 8.19 1.57 4.94
N GLU A 157 7.92 2.70 4.30
CA GLU A 157 7.10 3.78 4.87
C GLU A 157 5.66 3.29 5.17
N SER A 158 5.08 2.48 4.29
CA SER A 158 3.71 1.98 4.45
C SER A 158 3.52 1.03 5.66
N TYR A 159 4.60 0.41 6.15
CA TYR A 159 4.60 -0.46 7.33
C TYR A 159 4.94 0.27 8.64
N ALA A 160 5.16 1.59 8.60
CA ALA A 160 5.58 2.35 9.78
C ALA A 160 4.60 2.22 10.95
N LEU A 161 3.29 2.30 10.69
CA LEU A 161 2.26 2.18 11.73
C LEU A 161 2.28 0.80 12.41
N VAL A 162 2.36 -0.28 11.62
CA VAL A 162 2.44 -1.65 12.15
C VAL A 162 3.69 -1.82 13.01
N ARG A 163 4.85 -1.28 12.56
CA ARG A 163 6.09 -1.30 13.34
C ARG A 163 5.99 -0.53 14.65
N ILE A 164 5.34 0.63 14.64
CA ILE A 164 5.10 1.42 15.86
C ILE A 164 4.24 0.63 16.85
N VAL A 165 3.17 -0.02 16.38
CA VAL A 165 2.32 -0.86 17.24
C VAL A 165 3.13 -2.02 17.83
N ILE A 166 3.87 -2.77 17.00
CA ILE A 166 4.70 -3.89 17.46
C ILE A 166 5.76 -3.44 18.48
N TRP A 167 6.33 -2.24 18.31
CA TRP A 167 7.30 -1.69 19.25
C TRP A 167 6.66 -1.20 20.56
N ALA A 168 5.46 -0.62 20.48
CA ALA A 168 4.76 -0.07 21.63
C ALA A 168 4.13 -1.15 22.54
N THR A 169 3.61 -2.24 21.96
CA THR A 169 2.92 -3.29 22.73
C THR A 169 3.76 -3.88 23.88
N PRO A 170 5.03 -4.29 23.68
CA PRO A 170 5.86 -4.82 24.78
C PRO A 170 6.12 -3.84 25.93
N MET A 171 6.01 -2.53 25.69
CA MET A 171 6.16 -1.53 26.74
C MET A 171 4.91 -1.40 27.62
N LEU A 172 3.76 -1.89 27.17
CA LEU A 172 2.48 -1.79 27.87
C LEU A 172 2.20 -3.01 28.78
N GLY A 173 2.97 -4.09 28.63
CA GLY A 173 2.90 -5.28 29.50
C GLY A 173 2.77 -6.58 28.72
#